data_AF-D0NXY0-F1
#
_entry.id   AF-D0NXY0-F1
#
_cell.length_a   1.000
_cell.length_b   1.000
_cell.length_c   1.000
_cell.angle_alpha   90.00
_cell.angle_beta   90.00
_cell.angle_gamma   90.00
#
_symmetry.space_group_name_H-M   'P 1'
#
loop_
_entity.id
_entity.type
_entity.pdbx_description
1 polymer ?
#
loop_
_entity_poly.entity_id
_entity_poly.type
_entity_poly.pdbx_seq_one_letter_code
_entity_poly.pdbx_strand_id
1 'polypeptide(L)'
;MSLPPSMLGALENADDSDYEYFRLFILPETQTKAKRKHGGSEPEKRADKERKRSKWGEELMSDYFGDNPTYDARDFRRRFRMRREVFERVVYALVEDTESNYFTPRPDATGLLGFLPDQKVTCALRMLAYGACADQLDELIGIGESTVLPTMEKFCSAVMRIFGPDYLRKPTPFDLKILLAKSAARGLPRMIGSLDCMHWAWKNCPVAWAGAFKGKEKAKTVILEAVASQSLWIWHAFFGTPGSNNDLNVLVHHC
;
A
#
# COMPACT_ATOMS: atom_id res chain seq x y z
N MET A 1 33.77 -28.11 12.47
CA MET A 1 34.54 -27.21 11.60
C MET A 1 33.90 -25.83 11.69
N SER A 2 34.51 -24.95 12.47
CA SER A 2 34.00 -23.62 12.80
C SER A 2 34.28 -22.63 11.66
N LEU A 3 33.27 -21.86 11.27
CA LEU A 3 33.40 -20.78 10.29
C LEU A 3 34.24 -19.62 10.87
N PRO A 4 35.04 -18.91 10.05
CA PRO A 4 35.93 -17.87 10.53
C PRO A 4 35.18 -16.60 11.01
N PRO A 5 35.71 -15.86 12.00
CA PRO A 5 35.07 -14.68 12.61
C PRO A 5 34.83 -13.49 11.66
N SER A 6 35.43 -13.48 10.48
CA SER A 6 35.25 -12.42 9.47
C SER A 6 33.89 -12.47 8.75
N MET A 7 33.10 -13.55 8.92
CA MET A 7 31.76 -13.67 8.34
C MET A 7 30.62 -13.25 9.27
N LEU A 8 30.88 -12.98 10.56
CA LEU A 8 29.84 -12.48 11.48
C LEU A 8 29.78 -10.94 11.56
N GLY A 9 30.83 -10.22 11.12
CA GLY A 9 30.90 -8.76 11.20
C GLY A 9 30.24 -7.99 10.04
N ALA A 10 29.67 -8.68 9.05
CA ALA A 10 29.10 -8.04 7.85
C ALA A 10 27.56 -7.90 7.90
N LEU A 11 26.93 -8.21 9.04
CA LEU A 11 25.46 -8.15 9.19
C LEU A 11 24.97 -7.02 10.11
N GLU A 12 25.86 -6.15 10.60
CA GLU A 12 25.48 -5.09 11.55
C GLU A 12 25.61 -3.66 11.01
N ASN A 13 25.93 -3.43 9.73
CA ASN A 13 26.02 -2.07 9.18
C ASN A 13 25.39 -1.98 7.79
N ALA A 14 24.09 -2.27 7.68
CA ALA A 14 23.32 -2.05 6.45
C ALA A 14 22.49 -0.76 6.59
N ASP A 15 23.15 0.31 6.17
CA ASP A 15 22.76 1.67 5.85
C ASP A 15 21.29 2.12 6.03
N ASP A 16 21.11 3.09 6.94
CA ASP A 16 19.92 3.95 7.08
C ASP A 16 19.80 4.99 5.93
N SER A 17 20.81 5.13 5.06
CA SER A 17 20.93 6.24 4.11
C SER A 17 19.95 6.20 2.93
N ASP A 18 19.61 5.03 2.41
CA ASP A 18 18.74 4.89 1.23
C ASP A 18 17.26 5.17 1.56
N TYR A 19 16.85 4.86 2.80
CA TYR A 19 15.51 5.19 3.30
C TYR A 19 15.37 6.71 3.53
N GLU A 20 16.44 7.36 4.00
CA GLU A 20 16.53 8.82 4.08
C GLU A 20 16.54 9.47 2.68
N TYR A 21 17.28 8.92 1.70
CA TYR A 21 17.25 9.40 0.31
C TYR A 21 15.83 9.35 -0.30
N PHE A 22 15.09 8.26 -0.06
CA PHE A 22 13.71 8.13 -0.51
C PHE A 22 12.76 9.12 0.18
N ARG A 23 12.91 9.32 1.51
CA ARG A 23 12.16 10.32 2.29
C ARG A 23 12.44 11.77 1.84
N LEU A 24 13.68 12.09 1.51
CA LEU A 24 14.12 13.45 1.19
C LEU A 24 13.86 13.83 -0.28
N PHE A 25 13.94 12.86 -1.21
CA PHE A 25 13.95 13.15 -2.65
C PHE A 25 12.79 12.54 -3.46
N ILE A 26 12.15 11.43 -3.06
CA ILE A 26 11.10 10.79 -3.89
C ILE A 26 9.71 10.91 -3.28
N LEU A 27 9.57 10.68 -1.97
CA LEU A 27 8.43 11.21 -1.26
C LEU A 27 8.62 12.72 -1.25
N PRO A 28 7.66 13.52 -1.72
CA PRO A 28 7.68 14.91 -1.31
C PRO A 28 7.68 14.83 0.21
N GLU A 29 8.71 15.40 0.87
CA GLU A 29 8.50 16.00 2.18
C GLU A 29 7.12 16.59 2.09
N THR A 30 6.24 16.22 3.05
CA THR A 30 4.96 16.88 3.19
C THR A 30 5.28 18.35 3.06
N GLN A 31 5.05 18.94 1.87
CA GLN A 31 4.91 20.36 1.79
C GLN A 31 3.86 20.53 2.85
N THR A 32 4.26 21.18 3.93
CA THR A 32 3.34 21.70 4.91
C THR A 32 2.53 22.68 4.09
N LYS A 33 1.59 22.13 3.30
CA LYS A 33 0.43 22.81 2.78
C LYS A 33 -0.13 23.29 4.08
N ALA A 34 0.13 24.57 4.38
CA ALA A 34 -0.33 25.23 5.57
C ALA A 34 -1.74 24.71 5.76
N LYS A 35 -1.98 23.96 6.87
CA LYS A 35 -3.24 23.23 7.09
C LYS A 35 -4.32 24.18 6.61
N ARG A 36 -4.97 23.86 5.48
CA ARG A 36 -6.09 24.68 5.01
C ARG A 36 -6.97 24.72 6.25
N LYS A 37 -7.20 25.92 6.81
CA LYS A 37 -8.18 26.04 7.89
C LYS A 37 -9.41 25.36 7.31
N HIS A 38 -9.79 24.22 7.88
CA HIS A 38 -11.10 23.64 7.60
C HIS A 38 -12.06 24.68 8.15
N GLY A 39 -12.41 25.66 7.31
CA GLY A 39 -13.44 26.61 7.64
C GLY A 39 -14.68 25.76 7.79
N GLY A 40 -15.29 25.79 8.98
CA GLY A 40 -16.53 25.10 9.24
C GLY A 40 -17.61 25.50 8.21
N SER A 41 -18.77 24.90 8.37
CA SER A 41 -19.99 25.37 7.72
C SER A 41 -20.19 26.85 8.04
N GLU A 42 -19.79 27.71 7.10
CA GLU A 42 -20.13 29.12 7.10
C GLU A 42 -21.53 29.25 6.49
N PRO A 43 -22.37 30.20 6.92
CA PRO A 43 -23.74 30.36 6.43
C PRO A 43 -23.84 30.45 4.89
N GLU A 44 -22.77 30.85 4.22
CA GLU A 44 -22.68 31.01 2.76
C GLU A 44 -22.07 29.80 2.02
N LYS A 45 -21.54 28.79 2.73
CA LYS A 45 -21.05 27.57 2.09
C LYS A 45 -22.20 26.62 1.81
N ARG A 46 -22.15 25.98 0.65
CA ARG A 46 -23.12 24.95 0.25
C ARG A 46 -23.16 23.86 1.32
N ALA A 47 -24.37 23.56 1.82
CA ALA A 47 -24.58 22.51 2.81
C ALA A 47 -24.05 21.17 2.30
N ASP A 48 -23.58 20.33 3.22
CA ASP A 48 -23.21 18.96 2.88
C ASP A 48 -24.45 18.19 2.39
N LYS A 49 -24.26 17.35 1.38
CA LYS A 49 -25.35 16.54 0.84
C LYS A 49 -25.57 15.34 1.75
N GLU A 50 -26.80 15.16 2.21
CA GLU A 50 -27.19 13.94 2.92
C GLU A 50 -27.12 12.75 1.97
N ARG A 51 -26.10 11.90 2.15
CA ARG A 51 -25.79 10.76 1.27
C ARG A 51 -26.33 9.43 1.79
N LYS A 52 -27.12 9.43 2.88
CA LYS A 52 -27.66 8.22 3.52
C LYS A 52 -26.55 7.23 3.88
N ARG A 53 -25.48 7.73 4.49
CA ARG A 53 -24.25 6.96 4.77
C ARG A 53 -24.50 5.60 5.46
N SER A 54 -25.46 5.57 6.40
CA SER A 54 -25.83 4.36 7.13
C SER A 54 -26.50 3.32 6.23
N LYS A 55 -27.39 3.75 5.33
CA LYS A 55 -28.08 2.87 4.38
C LYS A 55 -27.09 2.17 3.46
N TRP A 56 -26.14 2.92 2.89
CA TRP A 56 -25.09 2.33 2.06
C TRP A 56 -24.17 1.39 2.83
N GLY A 57 -23.99 1.64 4.13
CA GLY A 57 -23.25 0.75 5.02
C GLY A 57 -23.99 -0.56 5.22
N GLU A 58 -25.27 -0.50 5.58
CA GLU A 58 -26.14 -1.66 5.74
C GLU A 58 -26.24 -2.49 4.45
N GLU A 59 -26.39 -1.85 3.29
CA GLU A 59 -26.39 -2.52 1.98
C GLU A 59 -25.06 -3.22 1.71
N LEU A 60 -23.92 -2.56 1.97
CA LEU A 60 -22.59 -3.18 1.81
C LEU A 60 -22.44 -4.42 2.71
N MET A 61 -22.91 -4.33 3.96
CA MET A 61 -22.87 -5.45 4.90
C MET A 61 -23.76 -6.59 4.41
N SER A 62 -24.99 -6.30 4.00
CA SER A 62 -25.91 -7.29 3.44
C SER A 62 -25.37 -7.95 2.16
N ASP A 63 -24.64 -7.20 1.34
CA ASP A 63 -24.14 -7.70 0.06
C ASP A 63 -22.97 -8.66 0.21
N TYR A 64 -22.08 -8.47 1.18
CA TYR A 64 -20.80 -9.18 1.25
C TYR A 64 -20.44 -9.80 2.61
N PHE A 65 -20.92 -9.23 3.71
CA PHE A 65 -20.38 -9.50 5.05
C PHE A 65 -21.42 -10.08 6.03
N GLY A 66 -22.70 -10.04 5.70
CA GLY A 66 -23.77 -10.65 6.50
C GLY A 66 -23.75 -12.18 6.47
N ASP A 67 -24.59 -12.79 7.30
CA ASP A 67 -24.67 -14.27 7.44
C ASP A 67 -25.11 -14.97 6.15
N ASN A 68 -25.98 -14.32 5.37
CA ASN A 68 -26.44 -14.79 4.07
C ASN A 68 -26.25 -13.69 3.01
N PRO A 69 -25.01 -13.47 2.54
CA PRO A 69 -24.71 -12.32 1.69
C PRO A 69 -25.28 -12.50 0.28
N THR A 70 -25.68 -11.39 -0.36
CA THR A 70 -26.12 -11.38 -1.77
C THR A 70 -25.06 -11.99 -2.68
N TYR A 71 -23.78 -11.69 -2.41
CA TYR A 71 -22.64 -12.16 -3.16
C TYR A 71 -21.86 -13.21 -2.36
N ASP A 72 -21.68 -14.37 -2.96
CA ASP A 72 -20.96 -15.48 -2.32
C ASP A 72 -19.43 -15.22 -2.23
N ALA A 73 -18.72 -16.15 -1.62
CA ALA A 73 -17.27 -16.07 -1.48
C ALA A 73 -16.52 -16.02 -2.83
N ARG A 74 -17.08 -16.60 -3.90
CA ARG A 74 -16.50 -16.57 -5.25
C ARG A 74 -16.64 -15.18 -5.87
N ASP A 75 -17.82 -14.57 -5.74
CA ASP A 75 -18.06 -13.20 -6.15
C ASP A 75 -17.20 -12.23 -5.35
N PHE A 76 -17.10 -12.41 -4.04
CA PHE A 76 -16.21 -11.62 -3.18
C PHE A 76 -14.77 -11.68 -3.69
N ARG A 77 -14.24 -12.88 -3.92
CA ARG A 77 -12.88 -13.07 -4.41
C ARG A 77 -12.66 -12.45 -5.79
N ARG A 78 -13.66 -12.50 -6.66
CA ARG A 78 -13.58 -11.84 -7.99
C ARG A 78 -13.55 -10.32 -7.86
N ARG A 79 -14.36 -9.74 -6.96
CA ARG A 79 -14.57 -8.29 -6.83
C ARG A 79 -13.55 -7.58 -5.92
N PHE A 80 -13.04 -8.26 -4.90
CA PHE A 80 -12.03 -7.72 -3.98
C PHE A 80 -10.62 -8.25 -4.26
N ARG A 81 -10.48 -9.22 -5.18
CA ARG A 81 -9.21 -9.87 -5.55
C ARG A 81 -8.49 -10.56 -4.37
N MET A 82 -9.20 -10.78 -3.27
CA MET A 82 -8.73 -11.47 -2.07
C MET A 82 -9.87 -12.27 -1.45
N ARG A 83 -9.57 -13.18 -0.53
CA ARG A 83 -10.61 -13.89 0.23
C ARG A 83 -11.18 -12.96 1.32
N ARG A 84 -12.41 -13.23 1.75
CA ARG A 84 -13.12 -12.40 2.75
C ARG A 84 -12.35 -12.30 4.07
N GLU A 85 -11.73 -13.41 4.49
CA GLU A 85 -10.99 -13.48 5.75
C GLU A 85 -9.76 -12.55 5.75
N VAL A 86 -9.15 -12.34 4.58
CA VAL A 86 -8.02 -11.40 4.44
C VAL A 86 -8.52 -9.96 4.58
N PHE A 87 -9.66 -9.65 3.96
CA PHE A 87 -10.29 -8.34 4.09
C PHE A 87 -10.67 -8.05 5.55
N GLU A 88 -11.37 -8.99 6.20
CA GLU A 88 -11.80 -8.86 7.60
C GLU A 88 -10.59 -8.71 8.53
N ARG A 89 -9.49 -9.44 8.29
CA ARG A 89 -8.24 -9.27 9.03
C ARG A 89 -7.67 -7.85 8.89
N VAL A 90 -7.72 -7.26 7.70
CA VAL A 90 -7.26 -5.87 7.48
C VAL A 90 -8.17 -4.89 8.22
N VAL A 91 -9.49 -5.06 8.12
CA VAL A 91 -10.46 -4.21 8.83
C VAL A 91 -10.23 -4.28 10.34
N TYR A 92 -10.15 -5.49 10.89
CA TYR A 92 -9.93 -5.71 12.32
C TYR A 92 -8.63 -5.06 12.79
N ALA A 93 -7.53 -5.28 12.08
CA ALA A 93 -6.24 -4.70 12.45
C ALA A 93 -6.27 -3.16 12.42
N LEU A 94 -6.99 -2.55 11.48
CA LEU A 94 -7.15 -1.08 11.43
C LEU A 94 -8.03 -0.53 12.55
N VAL A 95 -9.02 -1.29 13.01
CA VAL A 95 -9.93 -0.86 14.08
C VAL A 95 -9.26 -0.96 15.46
N GLU A 96 -8.49 -2.03 15.70
CA GLU A 96 -7.77 -2.26 16.95
C GLU A 96 -6.54 -1.35 17.12
N ASP A 97 -5.98 -0.89 16.01
CA ASP A 97 -4.80 -0.06 16.04
C ASP A 97 -5.09 1.36 16.55
N THR A 98 -4.41 1.74 17.63
CA THR A 98 -4.63 3.00 18.35
C THR A 98 -4.27 4.25 17.55
N GLU A 99 -3.40 4.13 16.55
CA GLU A 99 -3.02 5.20 15.62
C GLU A 99 -4.00 5.32 14.43
N SER A 100 -4.83 4.30 14.19
CA SER A 100 -5.76 4.18 13.07
C SER A 100 -7.21 4.49 13.44
N ASN A 101 -7.40 5.25 14.51
CA ASN A 101 -8.66 5.81 15.01
C ASN A 101 -9.62 6.40 13.96
N TYR A 102 -9.12 6.73 12.77
CA TYR A 102 -9.92 7.15 11.62
C TYR A 102 -10.87 6.05 11.12
N PHE A 103 -10.50 4.77 11.24
CA PHE A 103 -11.30 3.65 10.75
C PHE A 103 -12.40 3.24 11.72
N THR A 104 -12.24 3.51 13.02
CA THR A 104 -13.27 3.29 14.03
C THR A 104 -14.45 4.27 13.86
N PRO A 105 -15.72 3.79 13.84
CA PRO A 105 -16.88 4.66 13.83
C PRO A 105 -16.95 5.48 15.11
N ARG A 106 -17.17 6.80 14.97
CA ARG A 106 -17.36 7.71 16.10
C ARG A 106 -18.64 8.51 15.87
N PRO A 107 -19.42 8.80 16.92
CA PRO A 107 -20.54 9.71 16.82
C PRO A 107 -20.02 11.13 16.53
N ASP A 108 -20.69 11.83 15.62
CA ASP A 108 -20.47 13.25 15.42
C ASP A 108 -21.17 14.09 16.52
N ALA A 109 -21.08 15.42 16.43
CA ALA A 109 -21.69 16.32 17.41
C ALA A 109 -23.22 16.19 17.52
N THR A 110 -23.87 15.52 16.55
CA THR A 110 -25.31 15.24 16.56
C THR A 110 -25.63 13.82 17.05
N GLY A 111 -24.61 13.04 17.41
CA GLY A 111 -24.75 11.66 17.87
C GLY A 111 -24.80 10.62 16.74
N LEU A 112 -24.72 11.04 15.47
CA LEU A 112 -24.76 10.11 14.35
C LEU A 112 -23.40 9.43 14.17
N LEU A 113 -23.37 8.11 14.09
CA LEU A 113 -22.14 7.34 13.84
C LEU A 113 -21.59 7.62 12.43
N GLY A 114 -20.28 7.82 12.32
CA GLY A 114 -19.59 7.93 11.04
C GLY A 114 -19.60 6.63 10.22
N PHE A 115 -19.00 6.68 9.02
CA PHE A 115 -18.90 5.51 8.13
C PHE A 115 -18.27 4.28 8.81
N LEU A 116 -18.77 3.10 8.45
CA LEU A 116 -18.25 1.81 8.91
C LEU A 116 -16.79 1.60 8.45
N PRO A 117 -15.99 0.83 9.20
CA PRO A 117 -14.63 0.45 8.78
C PRO A 117 -14.64 -0.23 7.41
N ASP A 118 -15.57 -1.15 7.18
CA ASP A 118 -15.74 -1.91 5.93
C ASP A 118 -16.04 -1.00 4.74
N GLN A 119 -16.83 0.06 4.93
CA GLN A 119 -17.08 1.06 3.90
C GLN A 119 -15.79 1.80 3.53
N LYS A 120 -15.00 2.23 4.53
CA LYS A 120 -13.73 2.93 4.31
C LYS A 120 -12.68 2.04 3.66
N VAL A 121 -12.55 0.79 4.11
CA VAL A 121 -11.60 -0.16 3.53
C VAL A 121 -12.03 -0.55 2.11
N THR A 122 -13.32 -0.76 1.86
CA THR A 122 -13.85 -1.00 0.51
C THR A 122 -13.56 0.19 -0.42
N CYS A 123 -13.75 1.41 0.07
CA CYS A 123 -13.42 2.64 -0.67
C CYS A 123 -11.95 2.64 -1.10
N ALA A 124 -11.02 2.46 -0.16
CA ALA A 124 -9.59 2.47 -0.43
C ALA A 124 -9.18 1.35 -1.41
N LEU A 125 -9.67 0.12 -1.19
CA LEU A 125 -9.36 -1.01 -2.05
C LEU A 125 -9.91 -0.84 -3.46
N ARG A 126 -11.10 -0.25 -3.64
CA ARG A 126 -11.64 0.02 -4.98
C ARG A 126 -10.85 1.09 -5.73
N MET A 127 -10.35 2.11 -5.03
CA MET A 127 -9.43 3.06 -5.65
C MET A 127 -8.14 2.37 -6.11
N LEU A 128 -7.53 1.56 -5.23
CA LEU A 128 -6.25 0.92 -5.51
C LEU A 128 -6.35 -0.18 -6.59
N ALA A 129 -7.41 -0.99 -6.55
CA ALA A 129 -7.55 -2.14 -7.45
C ALA A 129 -8.13 -1.79 -8.82
N TYR A 130 -9.02 -0.79 -8.89
CA TYR A 130 -9.76 -0.46 -10.11
C TYR A 130 -9.51 0.96 -10.63
N GLY A 131 -8.76 1.79 -9.90
CA GLY A 131 -8.62 3.21 -10.25
C GLY A 131 -9.95 3.96 -10.14
N ALA A 132 -10.86 3.49 -9.28
CA ALA A 132 -12.18 4.11 -9.11
C ALA A 132 -12.02 5.60 -8.72
N CYS A 133 -12.69 6.48 -9.45
CA CYS A 133 -12.71 7.90 -9.12
C CYS A 133 -13.65 8.17 -7.93
N ALA A 134 -13.49 9.32 -7.31
CA ALA A 134 -14.31 9.71 -6.16
C ALA A 134 -15.81 9.77 -6.49
N ASP A 135 -16.17 10.28 -7.67
CA ASP A 135 -17.58 10.36 -8.11
C ASP A 135 -18.22 8.97 -8.19
N GLN A 136 -17.50 7.99 -8.74
CA GLN A 136 -17.97 6.60 -8.81
C GLN A 136 -18.16 5.99 -7.41
N LEU A 137 -17.32 6.36 -6.43
CA LEU A 137 -17.43 5.86 -5.06
C LEU A 137 -18.55 6.55 -4.27
N ASP A 138 -18.86 7.82 -4.58
CA ASP A 138 -20.04 8.49 -4.04
C ASP A 138 -21.32 7.76 -4.50
N GLU A 139 -21.38 7.37 -5.78
CA GLU A 139 -22.53 6.62 -6.32
C GLU A 139 -22.64 5.17 -5.79
N LEU A 140 -21.51 4.50 -5.51
CA LEU A 140 -21.51 3.08 -5.12
C LEU A 140 -21.63 2.82 -3.61
N ILE A 141 -21.07 3.70 -2.78
CA ILE A 141 -20.98 3.49 -1.33
C ILE A 141 -21.30 4.77 -0.52
N GLY A 142 -21.73 5.86 -1.18
CA GLY A 142 -22.19 7.08 -0.52
C GLY A 142 -21.07 7.89 0.15
N ILE A 143 -19.81 7.72 -0.28
CA ILE A 143 -18.66 8.44 0.28
C ILE A 143 -18.27 9.58 -0.66
N GLY A 144 -18.43 10.82 -0.17
CA GLY A 144 -18.04 12.01 -0.94
C GLY A 144 -16.53 12.15 -1.14
N GLU A 145 -16.13 12.84 -2.20
CA GLU A 145 -14.72 13.05 -2.61
C GLU A 145 -13.80 13.53 -1.47
N SER A 146 -14.29 14.48 -0.65
CA SER A 146 -13.56 15.02 0.49
C SER A 146 -13.17 13.97 1.54
N THR A 147 -13.81 12.79 1.50
CA THR A 147 -13.56 11.65 2.40
C THR A 147 -12.83 10.51 1.67
N VAL A 148 -13.10 10.30 0.39
CA VAL A 148 -12.46 9.24 -0.44
C VAL A 148 -10.93 9.35 -0.43
N LEU A 149 -10.39 10.54 -0.77
CA LEU A 149 -8.93 10.73 -0.88
C LEU A 149 -8.20 10.54 0.47
N PRO A 150 -8.63 11.20 1.58
CA PRO A 150 -8.03 10.94 2.89
C PRO A 150 -8.17 9.49 3.36
N THR A 151 -9.27 8.82 3.00
CA THR A 151 -9.47 7.40 3.35
C THR A 151 -8.40 6.53 2.72
N MET A 152 -8.13 6.72 1.42
CA MET A 152 -7.10 5.96 0.71
C MET A 152 -5.69 6.24 1.26
N GLU A 153 -5.35 7.51 1.51
CA GLU A 153 -4.05 7.88 2.08
C GLU A 153 -3.82 7.27 3.47
N LYS A 154 -4.82 7.38 4.35
CA LYS A 154 -4.75 6.81 5.71
C LYS A 154 -4.75 5.29 5.70
N PHE A 155 -5.48 4.69 4.77
CA PHE A 155 -5.49 3.24 4.60
C PHE A 155 -4.10 2.73 4.22
N CYS A 156 -3.46 3.30 3.19
CA CYS A 156 -2.12 2.92 2.78
C CYS A 156 -1.11 3.11 3.92
N SER A 157 -1.16 4.25 4.61
CA SER A 157 -0.25 4.55 5.72
C SER A 157 -0.39 3.54 6.86
N ALA A 158 -1.63 3.23 7.26
CA ALA A 158 -1.89 2.28 8.34
C ALA A 158 -1.54 0.84 7.93
N VAL A 159 -1.87 0.42 6.71
CA VAL A 159 -1.52 -0.93 6.21
C VAL A 159 -0.01 -1.11 6.15
N MET A 160 0.74 -0.13 5.63
CA MET A 160 2.21 -0.18 5.62
C MET A 160 2.78 -0.26 7.03
N ARG A 161 2.24 0.50 7.99
CA ARG A 161 2.73 0.48 9.37
C ARG A 161 2.42 -0.84 10.09
N ILE A 162 1.19 -1.34 9.96
CA ILE A 162 0.71 -2.53 10.68
C ILE A 162 1.28 -3.81 10.06
N PHE A 163 1.26 -3.92 8.73
CA PHE A 163 1.60 -5.16 8.03
C PHE A 163 2.99 -5.12 7.36
N GLY A 164 3.55 -3.92 7.12
CA GLY A 164 4.86 -3.78 6.48
C GLY A 164 5.98 -4.54 7.20
N PRO A 165 6.10 -4.50 8.53
CA PRO A 165 7.14 -5.24 9.24
C PRO A 165 7.10 -6.75 9.00
N ASP A 166 5.92 -7.32 8.80
CA ASP A 166 5.76 -8.76 8.58
C ASP A 166 5.90 -9.14 7.10
N TYR A 167 5.28 -8.35 6.21
CA TYR A 167 5.05 -8.70 4.82
C TYR A 167 5.96 -7.99 3.82
N LEU A 168 6.59 -6.88 4.22
CA LEU A 168 7.50 -6.10 3.40
C LEU A 168 8.82 -5.89 4.17
N ARG A 169 9.49 -6.99 4.47
CA ARG A 169 10.77 -7.03 5.18
C ARG A 169 11.80 -7.92 4.48
N LYS A 170 13.08 -7.62 4.72
CA LYS A 170 14.19 -8.49 4.28
C LYS A 170 14.04 -9.89 4.91
N PRO A 171 14.48 -10.96 4.21
CA PRO A 171 14.50 -12.32 4.76
C PRO A 171 15.34 -12.40 6.04
N THR A 172 14.84 -13.07 7.08
CA THR A 172 15.65 -13.42 8.25
C THR A 172 16.64 -14.54 7.90
N PRO A 173 17.67 -14.81 8.73
CA PRO A 173 18.53 -15.98 8.53
C PRO A 173 17.77 -17.32 8.45
N PHE A 174 16.65 -17.43 9.16
CA PHE A 174 15.77 -18.60 9.10
C PHE A 174 15.04 -18.69 7.75
N ASP A 175 14.49 -17.57 7.26
CA ASP A 175 13.86 -17.50 5.94
C ASP A 175 14.88 -17.86 4.84
N LEU A 176 16.09 -17.30 4.90
CA LEU A 176 17.16 -17.59 3.95
C LEU A 176 17.49 -19.08 3.90
N LYS A 177 17.58 -19.75 5.06
CA LYS A 177 17.82 -21.20 5.11
C LYS A 177 16.72 -21.98 4.38
N ILE A 178 15.45 -21.60 4.57
CA ILE A 178 14.31 -22.22 3.89
C ILE A 178 14.36 -21.95 2.38
N LEU A 179 14.58 -20.70 1.98
CA LEU A 179 14.64 -20.29 0.57
C LEU A 179 15.76 -21.02 -0.17
N LEU A 180 16.96 -21.06 0.40
CA LEU A 180 18.13 -21.74 -0.17
C LEU A 180 17.90 -23.25 -0.31
N ALA A 181 17.31 -23.89 0.71
CA ALA A 181 17.00 -25.32 0.65
C ALA A 181 15.98 -25.62 -0.46
N LYS A 182 14.91 -24.82 -0.58
CA LYS A 182 13.89 -24.98 -1.62
C LYS A 182 14.48 -24.80 -3.03
N SER A 183 15.34 -23.79 -3.22
CA SER A 183 15.97 -23.55 -4.53
C SER A 183 17.00 -24.61 -4.89
N ALA A 184 17.82 -25.05 -3.92
CA ALA A 184 18.80 -26.11 -4.13
C ALA A 184 18.13 -27.44 -4.53
N ALA A 185 17.01 -27.80 -3.90
CA ALA A 185 16.23 -28.99 -4.25
C ALA A 185 15.70 -28.99 -5.70
N ARG A 186 15.69 -27.83 -6.36
CA ARG A 186 15.27 -27.66 -7.76
C ARG A 186 16.44 -27.48 -8.73
N GLY A 187 17.68 -27.64 -8.27
CA GLY A 187 18.89 -27.47 -9.09
C GLY A 187 19.35 -26.02 -9.24
N LEU A 188 18.85 -25.09 -8.43
CA LEU A 188 19.25 -23.68 -8.41
C LEU A 188 19.92 -23.35 -7.06
N PRO A 189 21.12 -23.89 -6.78
CA PRO A 189 21.80 -23.64 -5.52
C PRO A 189 22.11 -22.14 -5.39
N ARG A 190 21.95 -21.59 -4.17
CA ARG A 190 22.20 -20.17 -3.81
C ARG A 190 21.15 -19.16 -4.31
N MET A 191 20.11 -19.58 -5.02
CA MET A 191 19.01 -18.69 -5.42
C MET A 191 18.03 -18.48 -4.24
N ILE A 192 17.69 -17.23 -3.94
CA ILE A 192 16.70 -16.89 -2.88
C ILE A 192 15.35 -16.42 -3.44
N GLY A 193 15.32 -16.01 -4.70
CA GLY A 193 14.12 -15.55 -5.39
C GLY A 193 14.40 -15.16 -6.84
N SER A 194 13.33 -14.85 -7.56
CA SER A 194 13.37 -14.21 -8.86
C SER A 194 13.30 -12.70 -8.66
N LEU A 195 14.15 -11.97 -9.39
CA LEU A 195 14.07 -10.52 -9.48
C LEU A 195 13.30 -10.13 -10.74
N ASP A 196 12.48 -9.11 -10.64
CA ASP A 196 11.86 -8.45 -11.79
C ASP A 196 11.75 -6.94 -11.56
N CYS A 197 11.75 -6.19 -12.67
CA CYS A 197 11.71 -4.73 -12.68
C CYS A 197 10.57 -4.24 -13.59
N MET A 198 9.81 -3.27 -13.12
CA MET A 198 8.78 -2.60 -13.91
C MET A 198 9.09 -1.11 -14.03
N HIS A 199 9.15 -0.60 -15.26
CA HIS A 199 9.33 0.82 -15.52
C HIS A 199 7.99 1.55 -15.52
N TRP A 200 7.79 2.45 -14.55
CA TRP A 200 6.57 3.24 -14.41
C TRP A 200 6.76 4.64 -14.98
N ALA A 201 5.93 5.00 -15.96
CA ALA A 201 5.94 6.32 -16.58
C ALA A 201 5.68 7.44 -15.56
N TRP A 202 6.66 8.32 -15.39
CA TRP A 202 6.59 9.46 -14.50
C TRP A 202 6.23 10.73 -15.27
N LYS A 203 4.93 10.90 -15.53
CA LYS A 203 4.37 12.04 -16.27
C LYS A 203 4.80 13.40 -15.70
N ASN A 204 4.84 13.51 -14.37
CA ASN A 204 5.16 14.74 -13.64
C ASN A 204 6.62 14.79 -13.16
N CYS A 205 7.54 14.05 -13.77
CA CYS A 205 8.96 14.09 -13.40
C CYS A 205 9.53 15.51 -13.58
N PRO A 206 10.14 16.09 -12.52
CA PRO A 206 10.79 17.39 -12.58
C PRO A 206 11.78 17.50 -13.74
N VAL A 207 11.88 18.69 -14.35
CA VAL A 207 12.78 18.92 -15.48
C VAL A 207 14.24 18.63 -15.11
N ALA A 208 14.65 19.03 -13.90
CA ALA A 208 16.00 18.80 -13.39
C ALA A 208 16.38 17.31 -13.34
N TRP A 209 15.41 16.40 -13.19
CA TRP A 209 15.64 14.96 -13.08
C TRP A 209 15.34 14.20 -14.38
N ALA A 210 14.80 14.88 -15.38
CA ALA A 210 14.38 14.26 -16.64
C ALA A 210 15.53 13.52 -17.34
N GLY A 211 16.78 13.98 -17.21
CA GLY A 211 17.94 13.31 -17.79
C GLY A 211 18.19 11.93 -17.17
N ALA A 212 18.26 11.87 -15.82
CA ALA A 212 18.54 10.65 -15.09
C ALA A 212 17.41 9.61 -15.19
N PHE A 213 16.15 10.05 -15.29
CA PHE A 213 14.99 9.15 -15.32
C PHE A 213 14.55 8.78 -16.74
N LYS A 214 15.17 9.32 -17.79
CA LYS A 214 14.85 9.00 -19.19
C LYS A 214 15.80 7.93 -19.72
N GLY A 215 15.36 6.68 -19.63
CA GLY A 215 16.09 5.53 -20.15
C GLY A 215 15.79 5.20 -21.61
N LYS A 216 16.05 3.93 -21.97
CA LYS A 216 15.82 3.37 -23.31
C LYS A 216 14.38 3.54 -23.81
N GLU A 217 13.42 3.54 -22.89
CA GLU A 217 11.99 3.69 -23.20
C GLU A 217 11.62 5.09 -23.73
N LYS A 218 12.57 6.04 -23.74
CA LYS A 218 12.41 7.45 -24.18
C LYS A 218 11.36 8.24 -23.37
N ALA A 219 10.62 7.58 -22.48
CA ALA A 219 9.82 8.17 -21.42
C ALA A 219 10.65 8.32 -20.14
N LYS A 220 10.25 9.26 -19.29
CA LYS A 220 10.80 9.39 -17.94
C LYS A 220 10.15 8.31 -17.09
N THR A 221 10.91 7.38 -16.53
CA THR A 221 10.36 6.26 -15.75
C THR A 221 11.06 6.12 -14.41
N VAL A 222 10.31 5.64 -13.43
CA VAL A 222 10.79 5.20 -12.12
C VAL A 222 10.65 3.68 -12.09
N ILE A 223 11.67 2.98 -11.62
CA ILE A 223 11.64 1.51 -11.56
C ILE A 223 11.02 1.07 -10.24
N LEU A 224 10.07 0.14 -10.34
CA LEU A 224 9.66 -0.76 -9.28
C LEU A 224 10.46 -2.06 -9.43
N GLU A 225 11.35 -2.35 -8.51
CA GLU A 225 11.98 -3.67 -8.41
C GLU A 225 11.30 -4.50 -7.33
N ALA A 226 11.22 -5.81 -7.55
CA ALA A 226 10.76 -6.74 -6.55
C ALA A 226 11.52 -8.08 -6.63
N VAL A 227 11.80 -8.66 -5.46
CA VAL A 227 12.32 -10.03 -5.34
C VAL A 227 11.24 -10.90 -4.75
N ALA A 228 10.78 -11.88 -5.54
CA ALA A 228 9.76 -12.83 -5.11
C ALA A 228 10.33 -14.25 -5.05
N SER A 229 9.94 -14.97 -4.00
CA SER A 229 10.25 -16.41 -3.90
C SER A 229 9.21 -17.26 -4.60
N GLN A 230 9.48 -18.56 -4.71
CA GLN A 230 8.58 -19.54 -5.31
C GLN A 230 7.20 -19.64 -4.61
N SER A 231 7.09 -19.27 -3.32
CA SER A 231 5.81 -19.19 -2.62
C SER A 231 5.04 -17.89 -2.90
N LEU A 232 5.47 -17.10 -3.89
CA LEU A 232 4.93 -15.78 -4.25
C LEU A 232 5.08 -14.74 -3.13
N TRP A 233 5.94 -15.01 -2.14
CA TRP A 233 6.28 -14.05 -1.11
C TRP A 233 7.27 -13.03 -1.66
N ILE A 234 6.94 -11.75 -1.50
CA ILE A 234 7.81 -10.63 -1.86
C ILE A 234 8.72 -10.35 -0.66
N TRP A 235 10.02 -10.56 -0.87
CA TRP A 235 11.05 -10.39 0.17
C TRP A 235 11.74 -9.04 0.12
N HIS A 236 11.62 -8.37 -1.02
CA HIS A 236 12.13 -7.03 -1.26
C HIS A 236 11.25 -6.39 -2.30
N ALA A 237 10.87 -5.14 -2.09
CA ALA A 237 10.36 -4.29 -3.15
C ALA A 237 10.87 -2.88 -2.91
N PHE A 238 11.38 -2.26 -3.97
CA PHE A 238 11.86 -0.90 -3.92
C PHE A 238 11.31 -0.14 -5.13
N PHE A 239 10.82 1.06 -4.88
CA PHE A 239 10.31 1.95 -5.91
C PHE A 239 11.13 3.22 -5.87
N GLY A 240 11.78 3.63 -6.96
CA GLY A 240 12.53 4.88 -6.94
C GLY A 240 13.74 4.94 -7.84
N THR A 241 14.26 3.79 -8.26
CA THR A 241 15.47 3.77 -9.09
C THR A 241 15.21 4.47 -10.42
N PRO A 242 16.14 5.32 -10.91
CA PRO A 242 15.97 5.98 -12.18
C PRO A 242 15.78 4.98 -13.33
N GLY A 243 14.80 5.24 -14.20
CA GLY A 243 14.48 4.40 -15.36
C GLY A 243 15.57 4.30 -16.43
N SER A 244 16.68 5.02 -16.28
CA SER A 244 17.87 4.83 -17.11
C SER A 244 18.69 3.60 -16.71
N ASN A 245 18.50 3.08 -15.50
CA ASN A 245 19.16 1.86 -15.05
C ASN A 245 18.60 0.65 -15.79
N ASN A 246 19.47 -0.33 -16.03
CA ASN A 246 19.08 -1.64 -16.55
C ASN A 246 18.79 -2.59 -15.39
N ASP A 247 18.05 -3.67 -15.65
CA ASP A 247 17.61 -4.64 -14.65
C ASP A 247 18.78 -5.23 -13.82
N LEU A 248 19.96 -5.36 -14.43
CA LEU A 248 21.17 -5.87 -13.76
C LEU A 248 21.71 -4.90 -12.70
N ASN A 249 21.65 -3.59 -12.97
CA ASN A 249 22.27 -2.58 -12.12
C ASN A 249 21.31 -2.04 -11.05
N VAL A 250 20.01 -2.39 -11.07
CA VAL A 250 19.04 -1.87 -10.10
C VAL A 250 19.42 -2.28 -8.66
N LEU A 251 19.89 -3.51 -8.46
CA LEU A 251 20.32 -4.01 -7.15
C LEU A 251 21.61 -3.38 -6.61
N VAL A 252 22.48 -2.86 -7.48
CA VAL A 252 23.79 -2.31 -7.08
C VAL A 252 23.65 -1.02 -6.27
N HIS A 253 22.48 -0.38 -6.33
CA HIS A 253 22.21 0.88 -5.66
C HIS A 253 21.59 0.74 -4.26
N HIS A 254 21.29 -0.49 -3.79
CA HIS A 254 20.48 -0.74 -2.57
C HIS A 254 21.03 -1.82 -1.63
N CYS A 255 22.26 -2.32 -1.86
CA CYS A 255 22.88 -3.42 -1.10
C CYS A 255 24.16 -2.98 -0.37
#